data_AF-A0A915B344-F1
#
_entry.id   AF-A0A915B344-F1
#
_cell.length_a   1.000
_cell.length_b   1.000
_cell.length_c   1.000
_cell.angle_alpha   90.00
_cell.angle_beta   90.00
_cell.angle_gamma   90.00
#
_symmetry.space_group_name_H-M   'P 1'
#
loop_
_entity.id
_entity.type
_entity.pdbx_description
1 polymer ?
#
loop_
_entity_poly.entity_id
_entity_poly.type
_entity_poly.pdbx_seq_one_letter_code
_entity_poly.pdbx_strand_id
1 'polypeptide(L)'
;MFDKQDIVAVVFERNYKTQHLQIQIVPVPKKCSKALRSSFINAARLKNIEMVSMGADQEIWDMVNEGSPYFYVELPDGTRMAALNVRNFPLQFAREVLATRALLNCEEKVDWRNCELAKDEQIMLVKKLQHSFKPFDFTDNDSDSE
;
A
#
# COMPACT_ATOMS: atom_id res chain seq x y z
N MET A 1 -3.05 15.68 0.51
CA MET A 1 -3.08 15.43 1.97
C MET A 1 -1.71 15.06 2.54
N PHE A 2 -1.12 13.92 2.17
CA PHE A 2 0.11 13.40 2.81
C PHE A 2 1.35 14.29 2.67
N ASP A 3 1.55 14.95 1.53
CA ASP A 3 2.72 15.82 1.33
C ASP A 3 2.75 16.99 2.34
N LYS A 4 1.58 17.51 2.78
CA LYS A 4 1.49 18.53 3.84
C LYS A 4 1.95 18.02 5.23
N GLN A 5 2.15 16.71 5.39
CA GLN A 5 2.48 16.05 6.65
C GLN A 5 3.88 15.40 6.64
N ASP A 6 4.72 15.68 5.62
CA ASP A 6 6.00 14.99 5.40
C ASP A 6 5.88 13.46 5.34
N ILE A 7 4.75 13.02 4.77
CA ILE A 7 4.40 11.62 4.56
C ILE A 7 4.27 11.37 3.06
N VAL A 8 4.64 10.17 2.64
CA VAL A 8 4.41 9.67 1.29
C VAL A 8 3.59 8.39 1.36
N ALA A 9 2.90 8.05 0.27
CA ALA A 9 2.05 6.87 0.23
C ALA A 9 2.72 5.75 -0.57
N VAL A 10 2.68 4.53 -0.02
CA VAL A 10 2.87 3.31 -0.78
C VAL A 10 1.50 2.78 -1.14
N VAL A 11 1.25 2.56 -2.42
CA VAL A 11 -0.01 2.01 -2.91
C VAL A 11 0.24 0.60 -3.36
N PHE A 12 -0.61 -0.35 -2.95
CA PHE A 12 -0.48 -1.72 -3.42
C PHE A 12 -1.83 -2.41 -3.54
N GLU A 13 -1.85 -3.43 -4.39
CA GLU A 13 -2.97 -4.31 -4.61
C GLU A 13 -2.48 -5.76 -4.51
N ARG A 14 -3.30 -6.61 -3.88
CA ARG A 14 -3.08 -8.06 -3.86
C ARG A 14 -4.31 -8.77 -4.43
N ASN A 15 -4.27 -9.08 -5.71
CA ASN A 15 -5.21 -9.98 -6.34
C ASN A 15 -4.75 -11.44 -6.16
N TYR A 16 -4.85 -11.97 -4.94
CA TYR A 16 -4.56 -13.38 -4.64
C TYR A 16 -5.42 -13.83 -3.46
N LYS A 17 -6.19 -14.92 -3.68
CA LYS A 17 -7.14 -15.49 -2.70
C LYS A 17 -8.07 -14.41 -2.09
N THR A 18 -8.65 -13.58 -2.95
CA THR A 18 -9.61 -12.53 -2.58
C THR A 18 -10.81 -12.58 -3.53
N GLN A 19 -11.98 -12.14 -3.04
CA GLN A 19 -13.20 -11.95 -3.86
C GLN A 19 -13.47 -10.47 -4.14
N HIS A 20 -12.79 -9.57 -3.43
CA HIS A 20 -12.97 -8.14 -3.55
C HIS A 20 -11.66 -7.49 -4.00
N LEU A 21 -11.79 -6.49 -4.87
CA LEU A 21 -10.72 -5.57 -5.19
C LEU A 21 -10.43 -4.69 -3.97
N GLN A 22 -9.17 -4.62 -3.58
CA GLN A 22 -8.71 -3.82 -2.45
C GLN A 22 -7.41 -3.11 -2.84
N ILE A 23 -7.49 -1.79 -2.94
CA ILE A 23 -6.32 -0.93 -3.07
C ILE A 23 -5.96 -0.43 -1.68
N GLN A 24 -4.74 -0.74 -1.25
CA GLN A 24 -4.21 -0.34 0.04
C GLN A 24 -3.33 0.89 -0.16
N ILE A 25 -3.56 1.92 0.65
CA ILE A 25 -2.78 3.16 0.65
C ILE A 25 -2.15 3.29 2.03
N VAL A 26 -0.84 3.02 2.13
CA VAL A 26 -0.14 3.03 3.41
C VAL A 26 0.77 4.26 3.50
N PRO A 27 0.49 5.21 4.40
CA PRO A 27 1.37 6.34 4.64
C PRO A 27 2.66 5.90 5.34
N VAL A 28 3.80 6.37 4.83
CA VAL A 28 5.13 6.18 5.43
C VAL A 28 5.85 7.54 5.55
N PRO A 29 6.71 7.74 6.56
CA PRO A 29 7.49 8.97 6.67
C PRO A 29 8.35 9.21 5.42
N LYS A 30 8.39 10.44 4.89
CA LYS A 30 9.13 10.78 3.66
C LYS A 30 10.62 10.45 3.73
N LYS A 31 11.22 10.48 4.92
CA LYS A 31 12.61 10.04 5.15
C LYS A 31 12.86 8.58 4.75
N CYS A 32 11.84 7.72 4.77
CA CYS A 32 11.93 6.30 4.46
C CYS A 32 11.82 6.01 2.95
N SER A 33 11.44 6.98 2.11
CA SER A 33 11.18 6.77 0.68
C SER A 33 12.33 6.08 -0.05
N LYS A 34 13.56 6.46 0.26
CA LYS A 34 14.77 5.91 -0.38
C LYS A 34 14.98 4.42 -0.10
N ALA A 35 14.46 3.91 1.03
CA ALA A 35 14.60 2.51 1.43
C ALA A 35 13.50 1.61 0.86
N LEU A 36 12.36 2.16 0.43
CA LEU A 36 11.17 1.40 0.02
C LEU A 36 11.46 0.37 -1.06
N ARG A 37 12.05 0.81 -2.19
CA ARG A 37 12.34 -0.07 -3.33
C ARG A 37 13.24 -1.23 -2.92
N SER A 38 14.34 -0.95 -2.22
CA SER A 38 15.25 -1.99 -1.73
C SER A 38 14.57 -2.94 -0.73
N SER A 39 13.71 -2.43 0.15
CA SER A 39 12.98 -3.26 1.12
C SER A 39 12.05 -4.26 0.44
N PHE A 40 11.27 -3.81 -0.57
CA PHE A 40 10.41 -4.70 -1.35
C PHE A 40 11.22 -5.76 -2.12
N ILE A 41 12.27 -5.34 -2.83
CA ILE A 41 13.12 -6.27 -3.61
C ILE A 41 13.79 -7.30 -2.70
N ASN A 42 14.35 -6.87 -1.55
CA ASN A 42 15.02 -7.76 -0.62
C ASN A 42 14.04 -8.76 0.00
N ALA A 43 12.87 -8.30 0.44
CA ALA A 43 11.85 -9.19 1.00
C ALA A 43 11.31 -10.18 -0.03
N ALA A 44 11.13 -9.74 -1.27
CA ALA A 44 10.71 -10.62 -2.37
C ALA A 44 11.75 -11.71 -2.62
N ARG A 45 13.04 -11.34 -2.72
CA ARG A 45 14.15 -12.28 -2.88
C ARG A 45 14.21 -13.32 -1.77
N LEU A 46 14.08 -12.90 -0.51
CA LEU A 46 14.08 -13.82 0.64
C LEU A 46 12.95 -14.86 0.61
N LYS A 47 11.84 -14.55 -0.08
CA LYS A 47 10.68 -15.43 -0.23
C LYS A 47 10.57 -16.08 -1.61
N ASN A 48 11.60 -15.94 -2.46
CA ASN A 48 11.61 -16.40 -3.85
C ASN A 48 10.42 -15.87 -4.67
N ILE A 49 10.02 -14.61 -4.40
CA ILE A 49 9.01 -13.90 -5.19
C ILE A 49 9.75 -13.10 -6.27
N GLU A 50 9.36 -13.33 -7.52
CA GLU A 50 9.87 -12.55 -8.64
C GLU A 50 9.07 -11.25 -8.77
N MET A 51 9.76 -10.12 -8.64
CA MET A 51 9.19 -8.78 -8.83
C MET A 51 9.69 -8.21 -10.16
N VAL A 52 8.77 -7.91 -11.06
CA VAL A 52 9.02 -7.32 -12.37
C VAL A 52 8.77 -5.81 -12.28
N SER A 53 9.68 -4.99 -12.81
CA SER A 53 9.46 -3.53 -12.92
C SER A 53 8.56 -3.22 -14.11
N MET A 54 7.68 -2.23 -13.96
CA MET A 54 6.74 -1.81 -15.01
C MET A 54 7.25 -0.53 -15.67
N GLY A 55 7.05 -0.40 -16.99
CA GLY A 55 7.30 0.85 -17.72
C GLY A 55 6.35 1.97 -17.29
N ALA A 56 6.65 3.23 -17.61
CA ALA A 56 5.81 4.37 -17.25
C ALA A 56 4.44 4.40 -17.96
N ASP A 57 4.35 3.78 -19.14
CA ASP A 57 3.12 3.70 -19.92
C ASP A 57 2.45 2.32 -19.86
N GLN A 58 3.02 1.40 -19.06
CA GLN A 58 2.54 0.03 -18.94
C GLN A 58 1.53 -0.09 -17.81
N GLU A 59 0.40 -0.72 -18.10
CA GLU A 59 -0.65 -0.98 -17.15
C GLU A 59 -0.62 -2.44 -16.67
N ILE A 60 -1.29 -2.72 -15.55
CA ILE A 60 -1.26 -4.07 -14.97
C ILE A 60 -1.94 -5.12 -15.87
N TRP A 61 -2.97 -4.71 -16.63
CA TRP A 61 -3.66 -5.57 -17.59
C TRP A 61 -2.81 -5.88 -18.84
N ASP A 62 -1.73 -5.14 -19.10
CA ASP A 62 -0.77 -5.48 -20.14
C ASP A 62 0.17 -6.62 -19.72
N MET A 63 0.22 -6.95 -18.42
CA MET A 63 1.12 -7.95 -17.83
C MET A 63 0.40 -9.21 -17.36
N VAL A 64 -0.89 -9.11 -17.07
CA VAL A 64 -1.66 -10.16 -16.41
C VAL A 64 -2.82 -10.59 -17.31
N ASN A 65 -2.91 -11.89 -17.57
CA ASN A 65 -4.08 -12.46 -18.24
C ASN A 65 -5.30 -12.42 -17.32
N GLU A 66 -6.49 -12.25 -17.89
CA GLU A 66 -7.74 -12.30 -17.14
C GLU A 66 -7.83 -13.57 -16.27
N GLY A 67 -8.29 -13.39 -15.02
CA GLY A 67 -8.38 -14.47 -14.03
C GLY A 67 -7.04 -14.88 -13.39
N SER A 68 -5.90 -14.34 -13.84
CA SER A 68 -4.61 -14.64 -13.24
C SER A 68 -4.37 -13.77 -12.00
N PRO A 69 -3.98 -14.37 -10.86
CA PRO A 69 -3.70 -13.61 -9.66
C PRO A 69 -2.36 -12.86 -9.78
N TYR A 70 -2.22 -11.75 -9.06
CA TYR A 70 -1.02 -10.93 -9.04
C TYR A 70 -0.86 -10.16 -7.72
N PHE A 71 0.32 -9.58 -7.53
CA PHE A 71 0.58 -8.53 -6.56
C PHE A 71 1.17 -7.33 -7.29
N TYR A 72 0.71 -6.12 -6.96
CA TYR A 72 1.17 -4.87 -7.55
C TYR A 72 1.53 -3.89 -6.44
N VAL A 73 2.62 -3.13 -6.62
CA VAL A 73 3.00 -2.03 -5.73
C VAL A 73 3.52 -0.84 -6.52
N GLU A 74 3.08 0.34 -6.09
CA GLU A 74 3.54 1.64 -6.54
C GLU A 74 4.18 2.39 -5.37
N LEU A 75 5.37 2.91 -5.64
CA LEU A 75 6.16 3.65 -4.68
C LEU A 75 6.07 5.16 -4.93
N PRO A 76 6.36 5.99 -3.91
CA PRO A 76 6.29 7.45 -4.02
C PRO A 76 7.13 8.10 -5.12
N ASP A 77 8.16 7.40 -5.61
CA ASP A 77 9.04 7.88 -6.69
C ASP A 77 8.51 7.53 -8.09
N GLY A 78 7.30 6.97 -8.18
CA GLY A 78 6.70 6.49 -9.43
C GLY A 78 7.18 5.09 -9.83
N THR A 79 8.06 4.45 -9.04
CA THR A 79 8.42 3.05 -9.28
C THR A 79 7.19 2.18 -9.16
N ARG A 80 6.88 1.44 -10.22
CA ARG A 80 5.85 0.40 -10.25
C ARG A 80 6.48 -0.98 -10.41
N MET A 81 6.03 -1.94 -9.61
CA MET A 81 6.49 -3.32 -9.68
C MET A 81 5.34 -4.30 -9.44
N ALA A 82 5.40 -5.46 -10.10
CA ALA A 82 4.41 -6.51 -9.95
C ALA A 82 5.05 -7.90 -9.78
N ALA A 83 4.41 -8.75 -8.99
CA ALA A 83 4.65 -10.20 -9.01
C ALA A 83 3.49 -10.87 -9.74
N LEU A 84 3.81 -11.56 -10.84
CA LEU A 84 2.82 -12.22 -11.70
C LEU A 84 2.67 -13.71 -11.35
N ASN A 85 3.73 -14.34 -10.84
CA ASN A 85 3.69 -15.70 -10.34
C ASN A 85 3.49 -15.72 -8.83
N VAL A 86 2.23 -15.66 -8.42
CA VAL A 86 1.84 -15.56 -7.00
C VAL A 86 1.36 -16.91 -6.41
N ARG A 87 1.88 -18.03 -6.92
CA ARG A 87 1.63 -19.33 -6.32
C ARG A 87 2.18 -19.36 -4.89
N ASN A 88 1.31 -19.67 -3.91
CA ASN A 88 1.63 -19.65 -2.48
C ASN A 88 2.10 -18.27 -1.96
N PHE A 89 1.62 -17.18 -2.58
CA PHE A 89 2.03 -15.84 -2.20
C PHE A 89 1.61 -15.48 -0.76
N PRO A 90 2.49 -14.87 0.05
CA PRO A 90 2.16 -14.46 1.42
C PRO A 90 1.09 -13.36 1.43
N LEU A 91 -0.05 -13.62 2.08
CA LEU A 91 -1.16 -12.66 2.11
C LEU A 91 -0.77 -11.31 2.74
N GLN A 92 0.17 -11.33 3.69
CA GLN A 92 0.65 -10.16 4.41
C GLN A 92 1.94 -9.57 3.83
N PHE A 93 2.39 -9.99 2.64
CA PHE A 93 3.70 -9.62 2.10
C PHE A 93 4.01 -8.11 2.18
N ALA A 94 3.12 -7.25 1.66
CA ALA A 94 3.33 -5.80 1.72
C ALA A 94 3.36 -5.27 3.15
N ARG A 95 2.49 -5.79 4.04
CA ARG A 95 2.46 -5.41 5.46
C ARG A 95 3.75 -5.83 6.17
N GLU A 96 4.25 -7.03 5.92
CA GLU A 96 5.54 -7.53 6.41
C GLU A 96 6.68 -6.59 6.01
N VAL A 97 6.73 -6.16 4.74
CA VAL A 97 7.74 -5.21 4.25
C VAL A 97 7.62 -3.87 4.97
N LEU A 98 6.42 -3.29 5.01
CA LEU A 98 6.20 -1.93 5.52
C LEU A 98 6.39 -1.83 7.03
N ALA A 99 6.07 -2.89 7.79
CA ALA A 99 6.20 -2.92 9.24
C ALA A 99 7.65 -3.02 9.73
N THR A 100 8.62 -3.31 8.85
CA THR A 100 10.03 -3.43 9.22
C THR A 100 10.56 -2.20 9.93
N ARG A 101 11.56 -2.40 10.80
CA ARG A 101 12.30 -1.33 11.49
C ARG A 101 12.79 -0.20 10.59
N ALA A 102 13.16 -0.50 9.35
CA ALA A 102 13.67 0.50 8.40
C ALA A 102 12.58 1.46 7.89
N LEU A 103 11.31 1.07 7.97
CA LEU A 103 10.18 1.80 7.41
C LEU A 103 9.25 2.34 8.51
N LEU A 104 8.33 1.52 9.03
CA LEU A 104 7.36 1.96 10.05
C LEU A 104 7.74 1.55 11.47
N ASN A 105 8.69 0.62 11.65
CA ASN A 105 9.14 0.14 12.96
C ASN A 105 7.98 -0.31 13.86
N CYS A 106 7.16 -1.21 13.34
CA CYS A 106 5.97 -1.74 14.02
C CYS A 106 5.75 -3.22 13.66
N GLU A 107 6.79 -4.05 13.82
CA GLU A 107 6.78 -5.47 13.46
C GLU A 107 5.67 -6.26 14.16
N GLU A 108 5.26 -5.84 15.36
CA GLU A 108 4.12 -6.41 16.09
C GLU A 108 2.80 -6.29 15.32
N LYS A 109 2.69 -5.31 14.41
CA LYS A 109 1.50 -5.06 13.58
C LYS A 109 1.51 -5.85 12.28
N VAL A 110 2.46 -6.76 12.05
CA VAL A 110 2.43 -7.63 10.87
C VAL A 110 1.21 -8.56 10.89
N ASP A 111 0.89 -9.15 12.04
CA ASP A 111 -0.33 -9.93 12.20
C ASP A 111 -1.52 -8.99 12.36
N TRP A 112 -2.48 -9.08 11.43
CA TRP A 112 -3.69 -8.28 11.46
C TRP A 112 -4.52 -8.52 12.73
N ARG A 113 -4.46 -9.72 13.30
CA ARG A 113 -5.16 -10.06 14.55
C ARG A 113 -4.60 -9.31 15.75
N ASN A 114 -3.31 -9.03 15.74
CA ASN A 114 -2.62 -8.28 16.80
C ASN A 114 -2.62 -6.76 16.53
N CYS A 115 -3.23 -6.32 15.43
CA CYS A 115 -3.29 -4.93 15.00
C CYS A 115 -4.67 -4.31 15.25
N GLU A 116 -5.55 -5.00 15.96
CA GLU A 116 -6.86 -4.47 16.33
C GLU A 116 -6.72 -3.38 17.41
N LEU A 117 -7.41 -2.26 17.21
CA LEU A 117 -7.45 -1.14 18.15
C LEU A 117 -8.78 -1.15 18.89
N ALA A 118 -8.83 -0.53 20.08
CA ALA A 118 -10.10 -0.34 20.77
C ALA A 118 -11.06 0.50 19.90
N LYS A 119 -12.36 0.21 19.97
CA LYS A 119 -13.39 0.87 19.15
C LYS A 119 -13.32 2.40 19.21
N ASP A 120 -13.11 2.96 20.40
CA ASP A 120 -13.03 4.41 20.59
C ASP A 120 -11.80 5.02 19.89
N GLU A 121 -10.67 4.31 19.90
CA GLU A 121 -9.47 4.72 19.17
C GLU A 121 -9.70 4.71 17.66
N GLN A 122 -10.37 3.67 17.13
CA GLN A 122 -10.76 3.60 15.72
C GLN A 122 -11.64 4.79 15.32
N ILE A 123 -12.65 5.13 16.13
CA ILE A 123 -13.54 6.27 15.88
C ILE A 123 -12.75 7.59 15.83
N MET A 124 -11.81 7.79 16.76
CA MET A 124 -10.96 8.98 16.77
C MET A 124 -10.08 9.07 15.52
N LEU A 125 -9.47 7.96 15.09
CA LEU A 125 -8.63 7.91 13.90
C LEU A 125 -9.44 8.22 12.63
N VAL A 126 -10.64 7.65 12.50
CA VAL A 126 -11.53 7.92 11.37
C VAL A 126 -11.93 9.39 11.31
N LYS A 127 -12.36 9.98 12.43
CA LYS A 127 -12.72 11.41 12.48
C LYS A 127 -11.54 12.31 12.11
N LYS A 128 -10.35 11.98 12.61
CA LYS A 128 -9.12 12.72 12.28
C LYS A 128 -8.80 12.62 10.79
N LEU A 129 -8.90 11.43 10.20
CA LEU A 129 -8.70 11.22 8.77
C LEU A 129 -9.69 12.04 7.95
N GLN A 130 -10.99 11.92 8.24
CA GLN A 130 -12.06 12.69 7.58
C GLN A 130 -11.79 14.19 7.62
N HIS A 131 -11.50 14.74 8.80
CA HIS A 131 -11.20 16.15 8.95
C HIS A 131 -9.96 16.57 8.14
N SER A 132 -8.89 15.77 8.18
CA SER A 132 -7.65 16.06 7.45
C SER A 132 -7.79 15.93 5.92
N PHE A 133 -8.71 15.07 5.46
CA PHE A 133 -8.96 14.84 4.05
C PHE A 133 -9.96 15.83 3.46
N LYS A 134 -10.81 16.48 4.27
CA LYS A 134 -11.86 17.41 3.81
C LYS A 134 -11.41 18.42 2.74
N PRO A 135 -10.24 19.10 2.84
CA PRO A 135 -9.80 20.04 1.80
C PRO A 135 -9.41 19.41 0.45
N PHE A 136 -9.40 18.08 0.38
CA PHE A 136 -9.05 17.27 -0.79
C PHE A 136 -10.22 16.39 -1.24
N ASP A 137 -11.37 16.47 -0.56
CA ASP A 137 -12.55 15.67 -0.87
C ASP A 137 -13.28 16.29 -2.07
N PHE A 138 -13.12 15.66 -3.22
CA PHE A 138 -13.77 16.09 -4.47
C PHE A 138 -15.21 15.57 -4.60
N THR A 139 -15.70 14.81 -3.60
CA THR A 139 -17.08 14.27 -3.57
C THR A 139 -18.00 15.06 -2.63
N ASP A 140 -17.45 16.05 -1.92
CA ASP A 140 -18.18 16.97 -1.05
C ASP A 140 -18.89 18.02 -1.92
N ASN A 141 -20.07 17.66 -2.45
CA ASN A 141 -20.91 18.49 -3.33
C ASN A 141 -21.47 19.76 -2.65
N ASP A 142 -21.16 20.00 -1.38
CA ASP A 142 -21.58 21.20 -0.63
C ASP A 142 -20.68 22.43 -0.93
N SER A 143 -19.78 22.35 -1.92
CA SER A 143 -18.88 23.45 -2.32
C SER A 143 -19.27 24.20 -3.61
N ASP A 144 -20.35 23.79 -4.30
CA ASP A 144 -20.90 24.51 -5.47
C ASP A 144 -22.00 25.52 -5.09
N SER A 145 -21.73 26.35 -4.07
CA SER A 145 -22.52 27.56 -3.83
C SER A 145 -21.69 28.67 -3.22
N GLU A 146 -20.88 29.32 -4.07
CA GLU A 146 -20.54 30.75 -3.99
C GLU A 146 -20.19 31.30 -5.38
#